data_AF-A0A6J6UVV6-F1
#
_entry.id   AF-A0A6J6UVV6-F1
#
_cell.length_a   1.000
_cell.length_b   1.000
_cell.length_c   1.000
_cell.angle_alpha   90.00
_cell.angle_beta   90.00
_cell.angle_gamma   90.00
#
_symmetry.space_group_name_H-M   'P 1'
#
loop_
_entity.id
_entity.type
_entity.pdbx_description
1 polymer ?
#
loop_
_entity_poly.entity_id
_entity_poly.type
_entity_poly.pdbx_seq_one_letter_code
_entity_poly.pdbx_strand_id
1 'polypeptide(L)'
;MLEEARLAYVRLRESDISSTPETVWGWLHTSEKYFPEIVNDTVTWSYDMSDSPWHAAFTPGIRCVDVVVAGNTVVKDGIPTQFDMAEIRAKAAQAAKKLHKKLI
;
A
#
# COMPACT_ATOMS: atom_id res chain seq x y z
N MET A 1 1.06 1.33 -1.06
CA MET A 1 1.84 1.05 -2.29
C MET A 1 1.11 1.42 -3.58
N LEU A 2 -0.19 1.15 -3.73
CA LEU A 2 -0.93 1.55 -4.96
C LEU A 2 -0.95 3.08 -5.19
N GLU A 3 -1.10 3.88 -4.13
CA GLU A 3 -1.02 5.36 -4.25
C GLU A 3 0.38 5.84 -4.61
N GLU A 4 1.42 5.23 -4.04
CA GLU A 4 2.81 5.54 -4.37
C GLU A 4 3.13 5.17 -5.82
N ALA A 5 2.63 4.03 -6.30
CA ALA A 5 2.74 3.63 -7.71
C ALA A 5 2.01 4.64 -8.62
N ARG A 6 0.82 5.10 -8.21
CA ARG A 6 0.08 6.14 -8.94
C ARG A 6 0.90 7.43 -9.05
N LEU A 7 1.48 7.90 -7.95
CA LEU A 7 2.31 9.11 -7.93
C LEU A 7 3.58 8.95 -8.77
N ALA A 8 4.23 7.79 -8.69
CA ALA A 8 5.41 7.47 -9.49
C ALA A 8 5.08 7.44 -10.99
N TYR A 9 3.93 6.87 -11.40
CA TYR A 9 3.49 6.90 -12.78
C TYR A 9 3.23 8.33 -13.27
N VAL A 10 2.56 9.17 -12.46
CA VAL A 10 2.37 10.60 -12.80
C VAL A 10 3.72 11.29 -13.03
N ARG A 11 4.71 11.05 -12.15
CA ARG A 11 6.05 11.63 -12.30
C ARG A 11 6.80 11.11 -13.51
N LEU A 12 6.67 9.82 -13.84
CA LEU A 12 7.26 9.20 -15.02
C LEU A 12 6.67 9.80 -16.30
N ARG A 13 5.34 9.92 -16.35
CA ARG A 13 4.63 10.42 -17.53
C ARG A 13 4.82 11.92 -17.75
N GLU A 14 5.13 12.68 -16.71
CA GLU A 14 5.58 14.07 -16.82
C GLU A 14 6.92 14.17 -17.55
N SER A 15 7.85 13.24 -17.31
CA SER A 15 9.14 13.23 -18.01
C SER A 15 9.06 12.66 -19.44
N ASP A 16 8.19 11.69 -19.67
CA ASP A 16 7.96 11.08 -20.98
C ASP A 16 6.47 10.71 -21.13
N ILE A 17 5.77 11.43 -21.99
CA ILE A 17 4.32 11.27 -22.20
C ILE A 17 3.94 9.90 -22.77
N SER A 18 4.88 9.20 -23.42
CA SER A 18 4.68 7.87 -24.00
C SER A 18 4.81 6.75 -22.98
N SER A 19 5.35 7.05 -21.80
CA SER A 19 5.46 6.08 -20.71
C SER A 19 4.10 5.64 -20.19
N THR A 20 4.04 4.39 -19.76
CA THR A 20 2.82 3.71 -19.33
C THR A 20 2.90 3.24 -17.87
N PRO A 21 1.77 2.97 -17.19
CA PRO A 21 1.75 2.53 -15.79
C PRO A 21 2.48 1.21 -15.54
N GLU A 22 2.61 0.35 -16.56
CA GLU A 22 3.24 -0.97 -16.50
C GLU A 22 4.67 -0.91 -15.95
N THR A 23 5.43 0.12 -16.31
CA THR A 23 6.81 0.30 -15.82
C THR A 23 6.87 0.38 -14.30
N VAL A 24 6.02 1.23 -13.72
CA VAL A 24 5.97 1.43 -12.26
C VAL A 24 5.30 0.25 -11.59
N TRP A 25 4.32 -0.36 -12.24
CA TRP A 25 3.67 -1.58 -11.76
C TRP A 25 4.67 -2.72 -11.56
N GLY A 26 5.61 -2.89 -12.50
CA GLY A 26 6.68 -3.87 -12.39
C GLY A 26 7.56 -3.69 -11.14
N TRP A 27 7.68 -2.47 -10.62
CA TRP A 27 8.44 -2.22 -9.39
C TRP A 27 7.77 -2.83 -8.15
N LEU A 28 6.43 -2.93 -8.13
CA LEU A 28 5.69 -3.53 -7.02
C LEU A 28 6.01 -5.01 -6.84
N HIS A 29 6.37 -5.70 -7.93
CA HIS A 29 6.68 -7.13 -7.94
C HIS A 29 8.18 -7.43 -7.76
N THR A 30 9.04 -6.40 -7.69
CA THR A 30 10.49 -6.60 -7.61
C THR A 30 10.92 -7.38 -6.35
N SER A 31 10.17 -7.26 -5.25
CA SER A 31 10.43 -7.98 -4.00
C SER A 31 10.29 -9.49 -4.13
N GLU A 32 9.45 -10.00 -5.05
CA GLU A 32 9.19 -11.44 -5.23
C GLU A 32 10.46 -12.21 -5.60
N LYS A 33 11.41 -11.54 -6.27
CA LYS A 33 12.73 -12.10 -6.59
C LYS A 33 13.58 -12.41 -5.35
N TYR A 34 13.41 -11.63 -4.29
CA TYR A 34 14.24 -11.71 -3.08
C TYR A 34 13.52 -12.42 -1.93
N PHE A 35 12.19 -12.38 -1.92
CA PHE A 35 11.32 -12.95 -0.90
C PHE A 35 10.25 -13.80 -1.59
N PRO A 36 10.60 -14.99 -2.13
CA PRO A 36 9.67 -15.81 -2.92
C PRO A 36 8.46 -16.29 -2.13
N GLU A 37 8.53 -16.34 -0.80
CA GLU A 37 7.45 -16.73 0.09
C GLU A 37 6.21 -15.83 -0.04
N ILE A 38 6.40 -14.54 -0.37
CA ILE A 38 5.31 -13.54 -0.43
C ILE A 38 4.34 -13.81 -1.58
N VAL A 39 4.74 -14.62 -2.57
CA VAL A 39 3.88 -14.99 -3.70
C VAL A 39 2.66 -15.80 -3.24
N ASN A 40 2.73 -16.41 -2.06
CA ASN A 40 1.61 -17.14 -1.46
C ASN A 40 0.69 -16.25 -0.60
N ASP A 41 1.08 -14.99 -0.39
CA ASP A 41 0.26 -14.04 0.35
C ASP A 41 -0.81 -13.45 -0.57
N THR A 42 -1.96 -13.11 -0.01
CA THR A 42 -3.08 -12.55 -0.77
C THR A 42 -3.54 -11.24 -0.17
N VAL A 43 -3.76 -10.26 -1.04
CA VAL A 43 -4.34 -8.96 -0.68
C VAL A 43 -5.62 -8.76 -1.48
N THR A 44 -6.73 -8.59 -0.78
CA THR A 44 -8.01 -8.19 -1.39
C THR A 44 -8.12 -6.68 -1.30
N TRP A 45 -8.41 -6.05 -2.43
CA TRP A 45 -8.61 -4.61 -2.53
C TRP A 45 -10.09 -4.25 -2.64
N SER A 46 -10.43 -3.01 -2.32
CA SER A 46 -11.81 -2.49 -2.37
C SER A 46 -12.33 -2.24 -3.79
N TYR A 47 -11.56 -2.61 -4.81
CA TYR A 47 -11.87 -2.37 -6.21
C TYR A 47 -11.47 -3.57 -7.04
N ASP A 48 -12.42 -4.09 -7.83
CA ASP A 48 -12.27 -5.37 -8.54
C ASP A 48 -11.14 -5.35 -9.57
N MET A 49 -10.92 -4.22 -10.24
CA MET A 49 -9.87 -4.07 -11.27
C MET A 49 -8.57 -3.50 -10.69
N SER A 50 -8.31 -3.72 -9.40
CA SER A 50 -7.12 -3.21 -8.71
C SER A 50 -5.81 -3.83 -9.17
N ASP A 51 -5.87 -4.99 -9.84
CA ASP A 51 -4.74 -5.69 -10.45
C ASP A 51 -4.33 -5.11 -11.81
N SER A 52 -5.14 -4.24 -12.40
CA SER A 52 -4.82 -3.56 -13.65
C SER A 52 -4.01 -2.28 -13.40
N PRO A 53 -2.80 -2.16 -13.98
CA PRO A 53 -1.95 -0.98 -13.84
C PRO A 53 -2.66 0.32 -14.24
N TRP A 54 -3.47 0.27 -15.30
CA TRP A 54 -4.23 1.41 -15.80
C TRP A 54 -5.34 1.83 -14.83
N HIS A 55 -6.06 0.86 -14.29
CA HIS A 55 -7.11 1.15 -13.32
C HIS A 55 -6.55 1.71 -12.02
N ALA A 56 -5.48 1.11 -11.49
CA ALA A 56 -4.78 1.61 -10.30
C ALA A 56 -4.20 3.02 -10.50
N ALA A 57 -3.72 3.34 -11.72
CA ALA A 57 -3.18 4.66 -12.04
C ALA A 57 -4.23 5.79 -12.03
N PHE A 58 -5.51 5.47 -12.27
CA PHE A 58 -6.57 6.48 -12.41
C PHE A 58 -7.69 6.35 -11.38
N THR A 59 -7.60 5.40 -10.45
CA THR A 59 -8.59 5.19 -9.38
C THR A 59 -7.92 5.44 -8.02
N PRO A 60 -7.92 6.70 -7.53
CA PRO A 60 -7.35 7.00 -6.22
C PRO A 60 -8.23 6.44 -5.10
N GLY A 61 -7.61 6.15 -3.96
CA GLY A 61 -8.31 5.74 -2.75
C GLY A 61 -8.72 4.26 -2.74
N ILE A 62 -8.15 3.42 -3.61
CA ILE A 62 -8.25 1.96 -3.48
C ILE A 62 -7.68 1.56 -2.11
N ARG A 63 -8.47 0.81 -1.33
CA ARG A 63 -8.10 0.40 0.03
C ARG A 63 -7.90 -1.09 0.07
N CYS A 64 -6.97 -1.52 0.91
CA CYS A 64 -6.86 -2.92 1.28
C CYS A 64 -8.05 -3.29 2.20
N VAL A 65 -8.71 -4.41 1.89
CA VAL A 65 -9.87 -4.93 2.63
C VAL A 65 -9.46 -6.13 3.47
N ASP A 66 -8.82 -7.12 2.85
CA ASP A 66 -8.35 -8.32 3.55
C ASP A 66 -6.90 -8.62 3.17
N VAL A 67 -6.14 -9.15 4.13
CA VAL A 67 -4.76 -9.62 3.90
C VAL A 67 -4.58 -10.96 4.57
N VAL A 68 -4.06 -11.93 3.81
CA VAL A 68 -3.65 -13.24 4.30
C VAL A 68 -2.16 -13.41 4.05
N VAL A 69 -1.40 -13.68 5.11
CA VAL A 69 0.06 -13.90 5.05
C VAL A 69 0.36 -15.29 5.58
N ALA A 70 0.99 -16.15 4.76
CA ALA A 70 1.28 -17.54 5.11
C ALA A 70 0.06 -18.30 5.71
N GLY A 71 -1.13 -18.06 5.14
CA GLY A 71 -2.40 -18.65 5.62
C GLY A 71 -3.04 -17.97 6.83
N ASN A 72 -2.40 -16.97 7.44
CA ASN A 72 -2.93 -16.23 8.58
C ASN A 72 -3.60 -14.92 8.13
N THR A 73 -4.85 -14.70 8.52
CA THR A 73 -5.52 -13.40 8.27
C THR A 73 -4.94 -12.31 9.18
N VAL A 74 -4.25 -11.35 8.58
CA VAL A 74 -3.61 -10.24 9.30
C VAL A 74 -4.39 -8.92 9.21
N VAL A 75 -5.26 -8.80 8.20
CA VAL A 75 -6.23 -7.71 8.06
C VAL A 75 -7.57 -8.32 7.65
N LYS A 76 -8.66 -7.89 8.30
CA LYS A 76 -10.04 -8.26 7.99
C LYS A 76 -10.91 -7.02 7.94
N ASP A 77 -11.67 -6.83 6.87
CA ASP A 77 -12.57 -5.68 6.67
C ASP A 77 -11.87 -4.31 6.88
N GLY A 78 -10.61 -4.22 6.45
CA GLY A 78 -9.76 -3.03 6.60
C GLY A 78 -9.21 -2.81 8.01
N ILE A 79 -9.42 -3.77 8.93
CA ILE A 79 -9.00 -3.70 10.33
C ILE A 79 -7.88 -4.73 10.57
N PRO A 80 -6.69 -4.32 11.07
CA PRO A 80 -5.65 -5.25 11.46
C PRO A 80 -6.09 -6.19 12.61
N THR A 81 -5.77 -7.47 12.51
CA THR A 81 -6.26 -8.49 13.46
C THR A 81 -5.39 -8.61 14.72
N GLN A 82 -4.13 -8.15 14.66
CA GLN A 82 -3.13 -8.37 15.71
C GLN A 82 -2.88 -7.15 16.60
N PHE A 83 -3.57 -6.03 16.35
CA PHE A 83 -3.29 -4.76 17.01
C PHE A 83 -4.56 -4.12 17.59
N ASP A 84 -4.46 -3.58 18.80
CA ASP A 84 -5.45 -2.64 19.33
C ASP A 84 -5.25 -1.28 18.66
N MET A 85 -6.11 -0.98 17.69
CA MET A 85 -6.02 0.27 16.92
C MET A 85 -6.29 1.52 17.76
N ALA A 86 -7.02 1.42 18.88
CA ALA A 86 -7.21 2.55 19.79
C ALA A 86 -5.91 2.84 20.57
N GLU A 87 -5.24 1.79 21.07
CA GLU A 87 -3.95 1.90 21.73
C GLU A 87 -2.88 2.47 20.78
N ILE A 88 -2.79 1.95 19.55
CA ILE A 88 -1.84 2.43 18.54
C ILE A 88 -2.04 3.93 18.27
N ARG A 89 -3.29 4.38 18.10
CA ARG A 89 -3.60 5.80 17.89
C ARG A 89 -3.22 6.66 19.11
N ALA A 90 -3.50 6.18 20.33
CA ALA A 90 -3.14 6.90 21.55
C ALA A 90 -1.61 7.06 21.68
N LYS A 91 -0.85 5.99 21.44
CA LYS A 91 0.62 6.01 21.45
C LYS A 91 1.19 6.93 20.37
N ALA A 92 0.64 6.89 19.15
CA ALA A 92 1.05 7.79 18.07
C ALA A 92 0.82 9.26 18.43
N ALA A 93 -0.34 9.60 19.02
CA ALA A 93 -0.64 10.95 19.46
C ALA A 93 0.31 11.43 20.58
N GLN A 94 0.66 10.56 21.53
CA GLN A 94 1.65 10.87 22.56
C GLN A 94 3.04 11.11 21.97
N ALA A 95 3.47 10.27 21.02
CA ALA A 95 4.74 10.40 20.33
C ALA A 95 4.81 11.73 19.55
N ALA A 96 3.75 12.08 18.82
CA ALA A 96 3.66 13.35 18.10
C ALA A 96 3.78 14.56 19.03
N LYS A 97 3.07 14.56 20.17
CA LYS A 97 3.19 15.61 21.20
C LYS A 97 4.61 15.73 21.75
N LYS A 98 5.28 14.59 22.01
CA LYS A 98 6.66 14.57 22.50
C LYS A 98 7.65 15.11 21.47
N LEU A 99 7.48 14.75 20.20
CA LEU A 99 8.30 15.27 19.11
C LEU A 99 8.11 16.78 18.95
N HIS A 100 6.87 17.26 18.92
CA HIS A 100 6.56 18.68 18.78
C HIS A 100 7.21 19.53 19.89
N LYS A 101 7.18 19.06 21.14
CA LYS A 101 7.86 19.71 22.27
C LYS A 101 9.39 19.80 22.16
N LYS A 102 10.02 19.03 21.26
CA LYS A 102 11.48 19.08 21.03
C LYS A 102 11.86 19.97 19.85
N LEU A 103 10.91 20.29 18.97
CA LEU A 103 11.13 21.06 17.75
C LEU A 103 10.81 22.56 17.94
N ILE A 104 10.23 22.91 19.08
CA ILE A 104 9.99 24.29 19.56
C ILE A 104 10.86 24.47 20.79
#